data_AF-A0A1F5UQH7-F1
#
_entry.id   AF-A0A1F5UQH7-F1
#
_cell.length_a   1.000
_cell.length_b   1.000
_cell.length_c   1.000
_cell.angle_alpha   90.00
_cell.angle_beta   90.00
_cell.angle_gamma   90.00
#
_symmetry.space_group_name_H-M   'P 1'
#
loop_
_entity.id
_entity.type
_entity.pdbx_description
1 polymer ?
#
loop_
_entity_poly.entity_id
_entity_poly.type
_entity_poly.pdbx_seq_one_letter_code
_entity_poly.pdbx_strand_id
1 'polypeptide(L)'
;MRRKTRWILLTVGLIVFAWLLWVGARVTDRPEFCASCHFMQPFVTNWENSTHASINCINCHYERGFGGYLAGKARLLAEMLRYWTGAYNVRPHARIADENCLNCHPEKALETATPYKQKIQFSHQQHSGNPARGIELVCNSCHSELVQGSHTAVDERTCITCHFVGLPNGEPLGSCQGCHGPPKDTILVDSIVFNHSDYLKSGVDCLTCHLHVTRGSGDVPPQMCYACHVERFAQYGNTELVHRVHVTNQQLKCSDCHTDLEHSKFELTQALAPDCRICHGGRHSVQEEIYIGTGGSGIPPSPDPMFLSGVTCSGCHRFPGQSAGAAVPAAKPEVCITCHGPGFDRLLASWQDSIVA
;
A
#
# COMPACT_ATOMS: atom_id res chain seq x y z
N MET A 1 26.58 56.69 -42.67
CA MET A 1 25.23 56.47 -42.10
C MET A 1 24.68 55.06 -42.34
N ARG A 2 24.68 54.52 -43.58
CA ARG A 2 24.14 53.17 -43.90
C ARG A 2 24.72 51.99 -43.09
N ARG A 3 26.00 52.01 -42.72
CA ARG A 3 26.62 50.94 -41.91
C ARG A 3 26.12 50.91 -40.47
N LYS A 4 25.95 52.08 -39.82
CA LYS A 4 25.40 52.19 -38.46
C LYS A 4 23.93 51.74 -38.41
N THR A 5 23.12 52.15 -39.40
CA THR A 5 21.72 51.71 -39.51
C THR A 5 21.61 50.20 -39.74
N ARG A 6 22.49 49.59 -40.54
CA ARG A 6 22.55 48.12 -40.71
C ARG A 6 22.91 47.39 -39.42
N TRP A 7 23.90 47.85 -38.66
CA TRP A 7 24.25 47.25 -37.37
C TRP A 7 23.11 47.40 -36.35
N ILE A 8 22.42 48.54 -36.32
CA ILE A 8 21.24 48.75 -35.46
C ILE A 8 20.10 47.80 -35.84
N LEU A 9 19.81 47.62 -37.13
CA LEU A 9 18.77 46.69 -37.57
C LEU A 9 19.13 45.23 -37.26
N LEU A 10 20.41 44.86 -37.38
CA LEU A 10 20.89 43.51 -37.03
C LEU A 10 20.82 43.25 -35.52
N THR A 11 21.19 44.22 -34.69
CA THR A 11 21.09 44.06 -33.23
C THR A 11 19.65 44.02 -32.76
N VAL A 12 18.78 44.88 -33.29
CA VAL A 12 17.34 44.84 -33.00
C VAL A 12 16.75 43.51 -33.46
N GLY A 13 17.11 43.03 -34.64
CA GLY A 13 16.68 41.72 -35.15
C GLY A 13 17.13 40.57 -34.25
N LEU A 14 18.38 40.58 -33.78
CA LEU A 14 18.91 39.58 -32.85
C LEU A 14 18.16 39.61 -31.50
N ILE A 15 17.88 40.80 -30.96
CA ILE A 15 17.15 40.97 -29.70
C ILE A 15 15.72 40.43 -29.85
N VAL A 16 15.02 40.79 -30.93
CA VAL A 16 13.68 40.29 -31.21
C VAL A 16 13.69 38.78 -31.38
N PHE A 17 14.67 38.22 -32.08
CA PHE A 17 14.82 36.78 -32.26
C PHE A 17 15.07 36.06 -30.92
N ALA A 18 15.99 36.57 -30.10
CA ALA A 18 16.25 36.03 -28.76
C ALA A 18 15.01 36.12 -27.85
N TRP A 19 14.26 37.23 -27.94
CA TRP A 19 13.01 37.40 -27.21
C TRP A 19 11.93 36.40 -27.67
N LEU A 20 11.77 36.18 -28.98
CA LEU A 20 10.84 35.18 -29.52
C LEU A 20 11.20 33.76 -29.07
N LEU A 21 12.48 33.40 -29.10
CA LEU A 21 12.96 32.11 -28.60
C LEU A 21 12.67 31.95 -27.10
N TRP A 22 12.91 33.00 -26.31
CA TRP A 22 12.62 33.00 -24.89
C TRP A 22 11.12 32.84 -24.63
N VAL A 23 10.26 33.59 -25.32
CA VAL A 23 8.80 33.46 -25.20
C VAL A 23 8.35 32.05 -25.59
N GLY A 24 8.84 31.49 -26.69
CA GLY A 24 8.52 30.13 -27.13
C GLY A 24 8.92 29.07 -26.09
N ALA A 25 10.10 29.22 -25.48
CA ALA A 25 10.54 28.35 -24.39
C ALA A 25 9.59 28.45 -23.17
N ARG A 26 9.12 29.65 -22.83
CA ARG A 26 8.21 29.86 -21.69
C ARG A 26 6.79 29.39 -21.94
N VAL A 27 6.31 29.40 -23.19
CA VAL A 27 5.00 28.83 -23.56
C VAL A 27 5.00 27.31 -23.39
N THR A 28 6.09 26.65 -23.79
CA THR A 28 6.25 25.19 -23.64
C THR A 28 6.49 24.72 -22.20
N ASP A 29 6.64 25.65 -21.25
CA ASP A 29 6.70 25.36 -19.80
C ASP A 29 5.30 25.27 -19.16
N ARG A 30 4.24 25.66 -19.87
CA ARG A 30 2.92 25.82 -19.24
C ARG A 30 2.11 24.52 -19.25
N PRO A 31 1.27 24.27 -18.22
CA PRO A 31 0.41 23.09 -18.18
C PRO A 31 -0.49 22.94 -19.41
N GLU A 32 -0.96 24.04 -20.01
CA GLU A 32 -1.82 24.01 -21.20
C GLU A 32 -1.09 23.46 -22.43
N PHE A 33 0.23 23.70 -22.52
CA PHE A 33 1.05 23.08 -23.57
C PHE A 33 1.15 21.57 -23.34
N CYS A 34 1.35 21.14 -22.09
CA CYS A 34 1.37 19.72 -21.74
C CYS A 34 0.02 19.05 -22.08
N ALA A 35 -1.09 19.72 -21.77
CA ALA A 35 -2.45 19.25 -22.05
C ALA A 35 -2.79 19.14 -23.55
N SER A 36 -1.98 19.76 -24.43
CA SER A 36 -2.13 19.62 -25.88
C SER A 36 -1.79 18.21 -26.38
N CYS A 37 -1.05 17.43 -25.60
CA CYS A 37 -0.83 16.01 -25.83
C CYS A 37 -1.98 15.20 -25.22
N HIS A 38 -2.67 14.36 -26.00
CA HIS A 38 -3.88 13.67 -25.53
C HIS A 38 -3.64 12.75 -24.32
N PHE A 39 -2.47 12.11 -24.23
CA PHE A 39 -2.14 11.19 -23.13
C PHE A 39 -1.75 11.93 -21.84
N MET A 40 -1.46 13.23 -21.91
CA MET A 40 -1.13 14.05 -20.75
C MET A 40 -2.36 14.66 -20.07
N GLN A 41 -3.50 14.71 -20.76
CA GLN A 41 -4.73 15.33 -20.23
C GLN A 41 -5.15 14.79 -18.86
N PRO A 42 -5.20 13.45 -18.62
CA PRO A 42 -5.59 12.93 -17.30
C PRO A 42 -4.65 13.39 -16.17
N PHE A 43 -3.36 13.54 -16.46
CA PHE A 43 -2.37 14.01 -15.49
C PHE A 43 -2.56 15.50 -15.18
N VAL A 44 -2.84 16.33 -16.19
CA VAL A 44 -3.14 17.75 -16.01
C VAL A 44 -4.41 17.93 -15.20
N THR A 45 -5.49 17.21 -15.53
CA THR A 45 -6.74 17.26 -14.76
C THR A 45 -6.56 16.83 -13.31
N ASN A 46 -5.78 15.78 -13.05
CA ASN A 46 -5.50 15.36 -11.67
C ASN A 46 -4.58 16.33 -10.93
N TRP A 47 -3.70 17.03 -11.65
CA TRP A 47 -2.89 18.11 -11.09
C TRP A 47 -3.76 19.31 -10.69
N GLU A 48 -4.72 19.71 -11.53
CA GLU A 48 -5.70 20.77 -11.22
C GLU A 48 -6.51 20.48 -9.96
N ASN A 49 -6.83 19.20 -9.71
CA ASN A 49 -7.56 18.75 -8.52
C ASN A 49 -6.67 18.46 -7.29
N SER A 50 -5.34 18.56 -7.43
CA SER A 50 -4.40 18.24 -6.37
C SER A 50 -4.08 19.44 -5.48
N THR A 51 -3.39 19.17 -4.36
CA THR A 51 -2.79 20.23 -3.52
C THR A 51 -1.68 21.01 -4.23
N HIS A 52 -1.21 20.54 -5.38
CA HIS A 52 -0.13 21.13 -6.17
C HIS A 52 -0.61 21.91 -7.40
N ALA A 53 -1.92 22.15 -7.55
CA ALA A 53 -2.51 22.86 -8.70
C ALA A 53 -1.95 24.27 -8.97
N SER A 54 -1.25 24.88 -8.01
CA SER A 54 -0.57 26.18 -8.16
C SER A 54 0.89 26.07 -8.57
N ILE A 55 1.46 24.87 -8.60
CA ILE A 55 2.86 24.61 -8.91
C ILE A 55 3.00 24.17 -10.36
N ASN A 56 3.87 24.84 -11.12
CA ASN A 56 4.09 24.49 -12.51
C ASN A 56 4.75 23.10 -12.66
N CYS A 57 4.29 22.31 -13.63
CA CYS A 57 4.79 20.96 -13.93
C CYS A 57 6.32 20.87 -14.00
N ILE A 58 6.98 21.85 -14.63
CA ILE A 58 8.44 21.82 -14.83
C ILE A 58 9.21 21.90 -13.51
N ASN A 59 8.61 22.46 -12.45
CA ASN A 59 9.27 22.57 -11.15
C ASN A 59 9.51 21.19 -10.52
N CYS A 60 8.73 20.18 -10.94
CA CYS A 60 8.90 18.80 -10.53
C CYS A 60 9.58 17.97 -11.64
N HIS A 61 9.19 18.14 -12.90
CA HIS A 61 9.63 17.28 -14.00
C HIS A 61 11.00 17.65 -14.59
N TYR A 62 11.53 18.85 -14.33
CA TYR A 62 12.87 19.24 -14.77
C TYR A 62 13.86 19.19 -13.61
N GLU A 63 15.08 18.75 -13.90
CA GLU A 63 16.18 18.82 -12.95
C GLU A 63 16.53 20.28 -12.63
N ARG A 64 17.11 20.51 -11.45
CA ARG A 64 17.41 21.87 -10.99
C ARG A 64 18.52 22.55 -11.80
N GLY A 65 18.48 23.88 -11.79
CA GLY A 65 19.50 24.73 -12.40
C GLY A 65 19.36 24.87 -13.92
N PHE A 66 20.20 25.72 -14.49
CA PHE A 66 20.14 26.03 -15.93
C PHE A 66 20.41 24.79 -16.80
N GLY A 67 21.34 23.92 -16.38
CA GLY A 67 21.63 22.66 -17.05
C GLY A 67 20.43 21.72 -17.06
N GLY A 68 19.75 21.56 -15.91
CA GLY A 68 18.54 20.75 -15.80
C GLY A 68 17.37 21.28 -16.62
N TYR A 69 17.20 22.60 -16.71
CA TYR A 69 16.22 23.22 -17.60
C TYR A 69 16.48 22.89 -19.08
N LEU A 70 17.74 23.00 -19.53
CA LEU A 70 18.11 22.64 -20.90
C LEU A 70 17.92 21.14 -21.18
N ALA A 71 18.28 20.27 -20.23
CA ALA A 71 18.06 18.82 -20.33
C ALA A 71 16.56 18.49 -20.42
N GLY A 72 15.73 19.13 -19.58
CA GLY A 72 14.27 19.02 -19.63
C GLY A 72 13.70 19.44 -20.98
N LYS A 73 14.19 20.55 -21.55
CA LYS A 73 13.80 21.00 -22.90
C LYS A 73 14.20 20.01 -23.99
N ALA A 74 15.40 19.45 -23.92
CA ALA A 74 15.85 18.43 -24.87
C ALA A 74 14.97 17.17 -24.78
N ARG A 75 14.61 16.73 -23.56
CA ARG A 75 13.67 15.62 -23.34
C ARG A 75 12.29 15.91 -23.91
N LEU A 76 11.72 17.10 -23.65
CA LEU A 76 10.42 17.50 -24.19
C LEU A 76 10.40 17.49 -25.73
N LEU A 77 11.46 18.00 -26.37
CA LEU A 77 11.59 17.96 -27.83
C LEU A 77 11.65 16.53 -28.37
N ALA A 78 12.36 15.63 -27.68
CA ALA A 78 12.42 14.21 -28.05
C ALA A 78 11.04 13.52 -27.92
N GLU A 79 10.29 13.80 -26.85
CA GLU A 79 8.94 13.28 -26.66
C GLU A 79 7.94 13.84 -27.68
N MET A 80 8.07 15.11 -28.07
CA MET A 80 7.25 15.70 -29.12
C MET A 80 7.51 15.03 -30.48
N LEU A 81 8.78 14.73 -30.78
CA LEU A 81 9.13 13.97 -31.99
C LEU A 81 8.55 12.55 -31.96
N ARG A 82 8.64 11.85 -30.82
CA ARG A 82 8.01 10.53 -30.61
C ARG A 82 6.50 10.58 -30.83
N TYR A 83 5.84 11.61 -30.30
CA TYR A 83 4.41 11.81 -30.50
C TYR A 83 4.05 11.96 -31.97
N TRP A 84 4.72 12.85 -32.71
CA TRP A 84 4.43 13.10 -34.13
C TRP A 84 4.76 11.93 -35.04
N THR A 85 5.77 11.14 -34.69
CA THR A 85 6.13 9.91 -35.43
C THR A 85 5.27 8.71 -35.04
N GLY A 86 4.38 8.85 -34.05
CA GLY A 86 3.57 7.75 -33.51
C GLY A 86 4.35 6.75 -32.64
N ALA A 87 5.61 7.03 -32.32
CA ALA A 87 6.50 6.18 -31.52
C ALA A 87 6.48 6.54 -30.01
N TYR A 88 5.32 6.89 -29.47
CA TYR A 88 5.15 7.27 -28.06
C TYR A 88 4.61 6.11 -27.21
N ASN A 89 4.90 6.16 -25.91
CA ASN A 89 4.34 5.19 -24.95
C ASN A 89 3.00 5.70 -24.42
N VAL A 90 1.96 4.87 -24.49
CA VAL A 90 0.62 5.17 -23.96
C VAL A 90 0.55 5.16 -22.43
N ARG A 91 1.59 4.63 -21.78
CA ARG A 91 1.82 4.70 -20.33
C ARG A 91 3.10 5.51 -20.08
N PRO A 92 3.02 6.85 -20.17
CA PRO A 92 4.18 7.69 -19.92
C PRO A 92 4.65 7.48 -18.48
N HIS A 93 5.97 7.45 -18.30
CA HIS A 93 6.60 7.32 -17.00
C HIS A 93 7.65 8.41 -16.84
N ALA A 94 7.62 9.13 -15.72
CA ALA A 94 8.53 10.21 -15.43
C ALA A 94 9.38 9.91 -14.19
N ARG A 95 10.69 10.17 -14.31
CA ARG A 95 11.59 10.13 -13.17
C ARG A 95 11.71 11.52 -12.58
N ILE A 96 11.37 11.64 -11.30
CA ILE A 96 11.38 12.88 -10.54
C ILE A 96 12.48 12.77 -9.50
N ALA A 97 13.39 13.73 -9.49
CA ALA A 97 14.45 13.77 -8.48
C ALA A 97 13.88 14.28 -7.15
N ASP A 98 14.19 13.62 -6.04
CA ASP A 98 13.70 13.99 -4.70
C ASP A 98 14.07 15.44 -4.33
N GLU A 99 15.20 15.93 -4.84
CA GLU A 99 15.59 17.34 -4.70
C GLU A 99 14.49 18.29 -5.20
N ASN A 100 13.73 17.95 -6.24
CA ASN A 100 12.66 18.83 -6.72
C ASN A 100 11.55 18.97 -5.68
N CYS A 101 11.21 17.89 -4.97
CA CYS A 101 10.27 17.90 -3.85
C CYS A 101 10.83 18.72 -2.68
N LEU A 102 12.09 18.49 -2.33
CA LEU A 102 12.78 19.14 -1.20
C LEU A 102 12.97 20.65 -1.38
N ASN A 103 12.66 21.21 -2.56
CA ASN A 103 12.69 22.66 -2.78
C ASN A 103 11.60 23.39 -2.00
N CYS A 104 10.45 22.75 -1.89
CA CYS A 104 9.27 23.29 -1.22
C CYS A 104 8.97 22.52 0.08
N HIS A 105 9.43 21.27 0.20
CA HIS A 105 9.28 20.41 1.39
C HIS A 105 10.63 20.23 2.10
N PRO A 106 11.03 21.15 3.00
CA PRO A 106 12.34 21.07 3.65
C PRO A 106 12.45 19.82 4.53
N GLU A 107 13.63 19.20 4.58
CA GLU A 107 13.89 17.96 5.33
C GLU A 107 13.49 18.02 6.80
N LYS A 108 13.64 19.19 7.43
CA LYS A 108 13.22 19.40 8.82
C LYS A 108 11.71 19.14 9.04
N ALA A 109 10.88 19.39 8.02
CA ALA A 109 9.45 19.08 8.08
C ALA A 109 9.17 17.56 8.02
N LEU A 110 10.15 16.75 7.57
CA LEU A 110 10.06 15.30 7.42
C LEU A 110 10.50 14.55 8.69
N GLU A 111 11.19 15.21 9.63
CA GLU A 111 11.67 14.62 10.88
C GLU A 111 10.54 14.28 11.86
N THR A 112 9.41 15.00 11.78
CA THR A 112 8.29 14.80 12.70
C THR A 112 7.32 13.77 12.15
N ALA A 113 6.93 12.79 12.97
CA ALA A 113 5.88 11.86 12.61
C ALA A 113 4.56 12.60 12.39
N THR A 114 3.87 12.29 11.31
CA THR A 114 2.61 12.94 10.94
C THR A 114 1.46 11.93 10.92
N PRO A 115 0.25 12.33 11.37
CA PRO A 115 -0.89 11.46 11.32
C PRO A 115 -1.40 11.36 9.87
N TYR A 116 -1.27 10.18 9.27
CA TYR A 116 -1.91 9.81 8.02
C TYR A 116 -3.34 9.30 8.29
N LYS A 117 -4.33 9.84 7.56
CA LYS A 117 -5.77 9.59 7.76
C LYS A 117 -6.22 9.60 9.23
N GLN A 118 -5.63 10.47 10.04
CA GLN A 118 -5.92 10.69 11.47
C GLN A 118 -5.69 9.49 12.41
N LYS A 119 -5.34 8.31 11.89
CA LYS A 119 -5.22 7.07 12.68
C LYS A 119 -3.83 6.42 12.61
N ILE A 120 -3.09 6.70 11.54
CA ILE A 120 -1.78 6.08 11.30
C ILE A 120 -0.69 7.08 11.59
N GLN A 121 0.27 6.74 12.45
CA GLN A 121 1.42 7.60 12.70
C GLN A 121 2.53 7.24 11.72
N PHE A 122 2.85 8.14 10.79
CA PHE A 122 3.85 7.89 9.74
C PHE A 122 5.09 8.75 9.92
N SER A 123 6.28 8.15 9.80
CA SER A 123 7.57 8.84 9.90
C SER A 123 8.36 8.72 8.60
N HIS A 124 8.65 9.85 7.94
CA HIS A 124 9.52 9.85 6.76
C HIS A 124 10.95 9.46 7.11
N GLN A 125 11.45 9.81 8.30
CA GLN A 125 12.81 9.44 8.74
C GLN A 125 13.03 7.92 8.77
N GLN A 126 11.99 7.15 9.07
CA GLN A 126 12.07 5.68 9.11
C GLN A 126 11.97 5.04 7.71
N HIS A 127 11.42 5.75 6.72
CA HIS A 127 11.12 5.20 5.40
C HIS A 127 11.97 5.81 4.26
N SER A 128 12.57 6.98 4.48
CA SER A 128 13.44 7.69 3.54
C SER A 128 14.88 7.68 4.06
N GLY A 129 15.83 7.33 3.18
CA GLY A 129 17.27 7.28 3.49
C GLY A 129 17.73 6.06 4.31
N ASN A 130 16.82 5.19 4.74
CA ASN A 130 17.13 3.95 5.46
C ASN A 130 16.60 2.74 4.68
N PRO A 131 17.45 2.05 3.88
CA PRO A 131 17.00 0.91 3.10
C PRO A 131 16.45 -0.21 3.99
N ALA A 132 15.20 -0.60 3.76
CA ALA A 132 14.55 -1.72 4.43
C ALA A 132 14.49 -2.91 3.46
N ARG A 133 14.90 -4.11 3.91
CA ARG A 133 14.98 -5.31 3.04
C ARG A 133 15.83 -5.09 1.76
N GLY A 134 16.81 -4.18 1.81
CA GLY A 134 17.62 -3.80 0.64
C GLY A 134 16.90 -2.92 -0.38
N ILE A 135 15.74 -2.36 -0.02
CA ILE A 135 14.93 -1.48 -0.88
C ILE A 135 15.11 -0.05 -0.40
N GLU A 136 15.59 0.82 -1.28
CA GLU A 136 15.66 2.25 -1.05
C GLU A 136 14.45 2.93 -1.72
N LEU A 137 13.62 3.56 -0.90
CA LEU A 137 12.45 4.30 -1.34
C LEU A 137 12.83 5.75 -1.66
N VAL A 138 12.17 6.29 -2.67
CA VAL A 138 12.25 7.70 -3.10
C VAL A 138 10.88 8.36 -2.89
N CYS A 139 10.78 9.69 -3.01
CA CYS A 139 9.54 10.40 -2.71
C CYS A 139 8.33 9.86 -3.51
N ASN A 140 8.53 9.57 -4.79
CA ASN A 140 7.46 9.06 -5.67
C ASN A 140 7.19 7.55 -5.52
N SER A 141 7.95 6.82 -4.70
CA SER A 141 7.59 5.45 -4.32
C SER A 141 6.28 5.41 -3.53
N CYS A 142 6.03 6.43 -2.71
CA CYS A 142 4.79 6.59 -1.95
C CYS A 142 3.89 7.69 -2.56
N HIS A 143 4.45 8.83 -2.97
CA HIS A 143 3.70 9.92 -3.59
C HIS A 143 3.55 9.70 -5.10
N SER A 144 2.68 8.76 -5.46
CA SER A 144 2.48 8.37 -6.86
C SER A 144 1.38 9.20 -7.53
N GLU A 145 1.39 9.16 -8.86
CA GLU A 145 0.40 9.82 -9.69
C GLU A 145 -0.93 9.03 -9.76
N LEU A 146 -2.03 9.77 -9.97
CA LEU A 146 -3.37 9.25 -10.30
C LEU A 146 -4.05 8.42 -9.20
N VAL A 147 -3.58 8.50 -7.96
CA VAL A 147 -4.29 7.92 -6.81
C VAL A 147 -5.49 8.81 -6.49
N GLN A 148 -6.70 8.26 -6.65
CA GLN A 148 -7.97 8.92 -6.32
C GLN A 148 -8.20 10.27 -7.05
N GLY A 149 -7.72 10.40 -8.29
CA GLY A 149 -7.92 11.63 -9.07
C GLY A 149 -7.00 12.79 -8.66
N SER A 150 -5.97 12.53 -7.85
CA SER A 150 -4.98 13.53 -7.44
C SER A 150 -3.60 13.20 -7.99
N HIS A 151 -2.90 14.24 -8.47
CA HIS A 151 -1.49 14.14 -8.85
C HIS A 151 -0.62 14.27 -7.59
N THR A 152 0.25 13.28 -7.34
CA THR A 152 1.15 13.15 -6.17
C THR A 152 0.48 12.86 -4.82
N ALA A 153 -0.60 12.08 -4.81
CA ALA A 153 -1.18 11.57 -3.56
C ALA A 153 -0.41 10.35 -3.05
N VAL A 154 -0.54 10.07 -1.75
CA VAL A 154 0.08 8.88 -1.14
C VAL A 154 -0.69 7.64 -1.58
N ASP A 155 0.00 6.68 -2.19
CA ASP A 155 -0.54 5.36 -2.54
C ASP A 155 -0.44 4.40 -1.35
N GLU A 156 -1.58 4.10 -0.72
CA GLU A 156 -1.65 3.15 0.40
C GLU A 156 -1.19 1.74 0.02
N ARG A 157 -1.26 1.39 -1.28
CA ARG A 157 -0.78 0.09 -1.77
C ARG A 157 0.71 -0.08 -1.53
N THR A 158 1.49 1.00 -1.52
CA THR A 158 2.93 0.93 -1.22
C THR A 158 3.18 0.44 0.21
N CYS A 159 2.44 0.98 1.18
CA CYS A 159 2.52 0.56 2.58
C CYS A 159 2.19 -0.93 2.70
N ILE A 160 1.08 -1.34 2.12
CA ILE A 160 0.56 -2.71 2.22
C ILE A 160 1.50 -3.69 1.53
N THR A 161 1.94 -3.38 0.31
CA THR A 161 2.84 -4.25 -0.46
C THR A 161 4.17 -4.45 0.27
N CYS A 162 4.79 -3.37 0.75
CA CYS A 162 6.08 -3.46 1.43
C CYS A 162 6.00 -4.22 2.77
N HIS A 163 4.95 -3.94 3.56
CA HIS A 163 4.83 -4.48 4.91
C HIS A 163 4.20 -5.86 4.98
N PHE A 164 3.48 -6.35 3.97
CA PHE A 164 2.81 -7.66 4.05
C PHE A 164 3.31 -8.69 3.03
N VAL A 165 3.92 -8.28 1.90
CA VAL A 165 4.38 -9.25 0.90
C VAL A 165 5.50 -10.14 1.44
N GLY A 166 5.26 -11.45 1.34
CA GLY A 166 6.18 -12.50 1.76
C GLY A 166 6.18 -12.77 3.27
N LEU A 167 5.23 -12.21 4.03
CA LEU A 167 5.08 -12.48 5.46
C LEU A 167 3.90 -13.44 5.73
N PRO A 168 4.07 -14.37 6.69
CA PRO A 168 3.03 -15.34 7.00
C PRO A 168 1.85 -14.71 7.74
N ASN A 169 0.67 -15.34 7.59
CA ASN A 169 -0.50 -15.13 8.45
C ASN A 169 -1.03 -13.69 8.56
N GLY A 170 -0.69 -12.81 7.61
CA GLY A 170 -1.13 -11.42 7.65
C GLY A 170 -0.46 -10.59 8.76
N GLU A 171 0.70 -11.03 9.26
CA GLU A 171 1.53 -10.19 10.14
C GLU A 171 2.33 -9.19 9.31
N PRO A 172 2.28 -7.88 9.62
CA PRO A 172 3.08 -6.89 8.92
C PRO A 172 4.51 -6.83 9.45
N LEU A 173 5.42 -6.34 8.62
CA LEU A 173 6.77 -5.98 9.02
C LEU A 173 6.73 -4.91 10.13
N GLY A 174 7.35 -5.20 11.28
CA GLY A 174 7.48 -4.29 12.43
C GLY A 174 6.47 -4.57 13.55
N SER A 175 5.17 -4.60 13.25
CA SER A 175 4.03 -5.05 14.07
C SER A 175 2.76 -4.33 13.63
N CYS A 176 1.57 -4.85 13.98
CA CYS A 176 0.29 -4.19 13.69
C CYS A 176 0.22 -2.77 14.26
N GLN A 177 0.77 -2.58 15.46
CA GLN A 177 0.80 -1.29 16.16
C GLN A 177 1.82 -0.30 15.58
N GLY A 178 2.70 -0.76 14.68
CA GLY A 178 3.65 0.12 13.98
C GLY A 178 2.96 1.14 13.08
N CYS A 179 1.77 0.82 12.57
CA CYS A 179 0.98 1.74 11.76
C CYS A 179 -0.20 2.32 12.55
N HIS A 180 -1.06 1.46 13.11
CA HIS A 180 -2.28 1.89 13.82
C HIS A 180 -2.41 1.21 15.18
N GLY A 181 -2.81 1.98 16.18
CA GLY A 181 -3.10 1.45 17.51
C GLY A 181 -4.49 0.82 17.62
N PRO A 182 -4.74 0.03 18.67
CA PRO A 182 -6.09 -0.38 19.04
C PRO A 182 -6.98 0.85 19.34
N PRO A 183 -8.31 0.75 19.20
CA PRO A 183 -9.23 1.79 19.66
C PRO A 183 -8.97 2.12 21.13
N LYS A 184 -8.92 3.42 21.46
CA LYS A 184 -8.68 3.90 22.84
C LYS A 184 -9.92 3.77 23.72
N ASP A 185 -11.09 3.82 23.12
CA ASP A 185 -12.38 3.75 23.81
C ASP A 185 -12.94 2.33 23.79
N THR A 186 -13.77 2.03 24.78
CA THR A 186 -14.58 0.81 24.81
C THR A 186 -15.54 0.79 23.64
N ILE A 187 -15.51 -0.27 22.85
CA ILE A 187 -16.40 -0.45 21.69
C ILE A 187 -17.56 -1.37 22.05
N LEU A 188 -18.68 -1.21 21.36
CA LEU A 188 -19.81 -2.14 21.42
C LEU A 188 -19.77 -3.04 20.19
N VAL A 189 -19.71 -4.34 20.42
CA VAL A 189 -19.86 -5.37 19.38
C VAL A 189 -21.12 -6.14 19.72
N ASP A 190 -22.20 -5.94 18.96
CA ASP A 190 -23.52 -6.56 19.19
C ASP A 190 -24.00 -6.53 20.66
N SER A 191 -23.95 -5.34 21.26
CA SER A 191 -24.32 -5.09 22.68
C SER A 191 -23.33 -5.63 23.72
N ILE A 192 -22.21 -6.22 23.30
CA ILE A 192 -21.11 -6.61 24.17
C ILE A 192 -20.13 -5.45 24.29
N VAL A 193 -19.86 -5.04 25.52
CA VAL A 193 -18.89 -4.00 25.86
C VAL A 193 -17.49 -4.61 25.76
N PHE A 194 -16.68 -4.12 24.81
CA PHE A 194 -15.36 -4.66 24.52
C PHE A 194 -14.26 -3.61 24.72
N ASN A 195 -13.36 -3.87 25.68
CA ASN A 195 -12.20 -3.02 25.97
C ASN A 195 -10.91 -3.73 25.55
N HIS A 196 -10.29 -3.24 24.47
CA HIS A 196 -9.04 -3.80 23.94
C HIS A 196 -7.91 -3.81 24.97
N SER A 197 -7.86 -2.83 25.88
CA SER A 197 -6.78 -2.70 26.85
C SER A 197 -6.72 -3.90 27.81
N ASP A 198 -7.86 -4.51 28.13
CA ASP A 198 -7.91 -5.63 29.06
C ASP A 198 -7.32 -6.89 28.43
N TYR A 199 -7.64 -7.18 27.17
CA TYR A 199 -7.09 -8.30 26.42
C TYR A 199 -5.61 -8.12 26.06
N LEU A 200 -5.19 -6.89 25.74
CA LEU A 200 -3.78 -6.59 25.45
C LEU A 200 -2.90 -6.77 26.70
N LYS A 201 -3.38 -6.38 27.89
CA LYS A 201 -2.67 -6.64 29.16
C LYS A 201 -2.52 -8.13 29.44
N SER A 202 -3.50 -8.94 29.03
CA SER A 202 -3.46 -10.40 29.17
C SER A 202 -2.64 -11.10 28.08
N GLY A 203 -2.03 -10.34 27.16
CA GLY A 203 -1.15 -10.88 26.11
C GLY A 203 -1.89 -11.56 24.97
N VAL A 204 -3.14 -11.18 24.69
CA VAL A 204 -3.88 -11.70 23.53
C VAL A 204 -3.36 -11.09 22.23
N ASP A 205 -2.93 -11.94 21.30
CA ASP A 205 -2.46 -11.53 19.97
C ASP A 205 -3.57 -10.91 19.13
N CYS A 206 -3.25 -9.88 18.33
CA CYS A 206 -4.23 -9.16 17.51
C CYS A 206 -4.96 -10.07 16.53
N LEU A 207 -4.24 -11.02 15.93
CA LEU A 207 -4.76 -11.98 14.97
C LEU A 207 -5.66 -13.05 15.60
N THR A 208 -5.82 -13.06 16.93
CA THR A 208 -6.82 -13.92 17.60
C THR A 208 -8.24 -13.52 17.20
N CYS A 209 -8.49 -12.22 17.05
CA CYS A 209 -9.81 -11.68 16.69
C CYS A 209 -9.81 -10.99 15.31
N HIS A 210 -8.73 -10.31 14.95
CA HIS A 210 -8.58 -9.68 13.64
C HIS A 210 -8.06 -10.70 12.63
N LEU A 211 -8.95 -11.59 12.20
CA LEU A 211 -8.62 -12.65 11.25
C LEU A 211 -8.74 -12.13 9.83
N HIS A 212 -7.89 -12.66 8.94
CA HIS A 212 -7.87 -12.29 7.52
C HIS A 212 -7.81 -10.78 7.32
N VAL A 213 -6.79 -10.13 7.87
CA VAL A 213 -6.58 -8.68 7.70
C VAL A 213 -6.05 -8.31 6.33
N THR A 214 -5.68 -9.30 5.52
CA THR A 214 -5.20 -9.12 4.15
C THR A 214 -5.94 -10.01 3.17
N ARG A 215 -6.04 -9.55 1.92
CA ARG A 215 -6.57 -10.31 0.80
C ARG A 215 -5.66 -10.14 -0.41
N GLY A 216 -5.31 -11.25 -1.04
CA GLY A 216 -4.30 -11.30 -2.10
C GLY A 216 -2.94 -11.71 -1.55
N SER A 217 -1.97 -11.86 -2.45
CA SER A 217 -0.60 -12.32 -2.15
C SER A 217 0.44 -11.23 -2.35
N GLY A 218 0.18 -10.28 -3.26
CA GLY A 218 1.20 -9.33 -3.72
C GLY A 218 2.45 -10.02 -4.25
N ASP A 219 2.30 -11.19 -4.85
CA ASP A 219 3.39 -11.89 -5.52
C ASP A 219 3.75 -11.22 -6.84
N VAL A 220 4.95 -11.51 -7.36
CA VAL A 220 5.43 -10.99 -8.65
C VAL A 220 5.48 -12.15 -9.64
N PRO A 221 4.40 -12.39 -10.40
CA PRO A 221 4.36 -13.48 -11.35
C PRO A 221 5.25 -13.12 -12.58
N PRO A 222 5.95 -14.08 -13.20
CA PRO A 222 6.93 -13.78 -14.27
C PRO A 222 6.38 -12.99 -15.47
N GLN A 223 5.07 -13.05 -15.68
CA GLN A 223 4.36 -12.33 -16.74
C GLN A 223 4.50 -10.82 -16.60
N MET A 224 4.64 -10.30 -15.37
CA MET A 224 4.84 -8.88 -15.13
C MET A 224 6.15 -8.38 -15.73
N CYS A 225 7.19 -9.23 -15.71
CA CYS A 225 8.48 -8.90 -16.31
C CYS A 225 8.38 -8.75 -17.84
N TYR A 226 7.52 -9.54 -18.49
CA TYR A 226 7.39 -9.60 -19.94
C TYR A 226 6.69 -8.39 -20.56
N ALA A 227 6.09 -7.52 -19.75
CA ALA A 227 5.56 -6.24 -20.23
C ALA A 227 6.66 -5.33 -20.80
N CYS A 228 7.90 -5.48 -20.31
CA CYS A 228 9.05 -4.67 -20.73
C CYS A 228 10.26 -5.51 -21.19
N HIS A 229 10.47 -6.70 -20.61
CA HIS A 229 11.62 -7.55 -20.88
C HIS A 229 11.25 -8.70 -21.81
N VAL A 230 11.74 -8.65 -23.06
CA VAL A 230 11.54 -9.72 -24.06
C VAL A 230 12.41 -10.94 -23.75
N GLU A 231 13.63 -10.71 -23.25
CA GLU A 231 14.55 -11.77 -22.86
C GLU A 231 14.26 -12.28 -21.45
N ARG A 232 14.46 -13.59 -21.21
CA ARG A 232 14.28 -14.21 -19.90
C ARG A 232 15.60 -14.17 -19.13
N PHE A 233 15.76 -13.18 -18.25
CA PHE A 233 16.97 -13.03 -17.44
C PHE A 233 17.04 -14.04 -16.30
N ALA A 234 18.25 -14.55 -16.01
CA ALA A 234 18.49 -15.47 -14.90
C ALA A 234 18.33 -14.81 -13.51
N GLN A 235 18.41 -13.47 -13.44
CA GLN A 235 18.48 -12.73 -12.19
C GLN A 235 17.12 -12.24 -11.66
N TYR A 236 15.99 -12.67 -12.23
CA TYR A 236 14.66 -12.25 -11.75
C TYR A 236 14.39 -12.58 -10.28
N GLY A 237 15.02 -13.63 -9.74
CA GLY A 237 14.92 -13.98 -8.32
C GLY A 237 15.76 -13.09 -7.39
N ASN A 238 16.58 -12.17 -7.91
CA ASN A 238 17.37 -11.26 -7.09
C ASN A 238 16.52 -10.04 -6.70
N THR A 239 15.79 -10.16 -5.60
CA THR A 239 14.87 -9.14 -5.10
C THR A 239 15.53 -7.77 -4.88
N GLU A 240 16.74 -7.73 -4.32
CA GLU A 240 17.45 -6.46 -4.07
C GLU A 240 17.81 -5.75 -5.38
N LEU A 241 18.36 -6.49 -6.35
CA LEU A 241 18.69 -5.95 -7.65
C LEU A 241 17.44 -5.44 -8.38
N VAL A 242 16.37 -6.23 -8.37
CA VAL A 242 15.11 -5.88 -9.04
C VAL A 242 14.56 -4.58 -8.47
N HIS A 243 14.48 -4.44 -7.15
CA HIS A 243 14.00 -3.21 -6.52
C HIS A 243 14.92 -2.01 -6.76
N ARG A 244 16.25 -2.17 -6.62
CA ARG A 244 17.20 -1.07 -6.87
C ARG A 244 17.08 -0.53 -8.30
N VAL A 245 17.00 -1.42 -9.28
CA VAL A 245 16.88 -1.01 -10.69
C VAL A 245 15.50 -0.42 -10.96
N HIS A 246 14.43 -1.10 -10.56
CA HIS A 246 13.08 -0.73 -11.01
C HIS A 246 12.39 0.29 -10.11
N VAL A 247 12.54 0.19 -8.79
CA VAL A 247 11.90 1.10 -7.82
C VAL A 247 12.80 2.29 -7.51
N THR A 248 14.07 2.09 -7.17
CA THR A 248 14.95 3.22 -6.81
C THR A 248 15.39 4.03 -8.04
N ASN A 249 15.94 3.36 -9.06
CA ASN A 249 16.53 4.05 -10.22
C ASN A 249 15.52 4.39 -11.32
N GLN A 250 14.59 3.46 -11.60
CA GLN A 250 13.55 3.70 -12.59
C GLN A 250 12.27 4.24 -11.97
N GLN A 251 12.05 4.18 -10.66
CA GLN A 251 10.87 4.78 -10.01
C GLN A 251 9.52 4.19 -10.48
N LEU A 252 9.50 2.91 -10.86
CA LEU A 252 8.27 2.18 -11.16
C LEU A 252 7.46 1.94 -9.88
N LYS A 253 6.13 1.86 -10.04
CA LYS A 253 5.21 1.65 -8.93
C LYS A 253 5.23 0.18 -8.52
N CYS A 254 4.92 -0.09 -7.26
CA CYS A 254 4.86 -1.46 -6.75
C CYS A 254 3.85 -2.31 -7.57
N SER A 255 2.71 -1.71 -7.92
CA SER A 255 1.63 -2.33 -8.69
C SER A 255 1.97 -2.60 -10.17
N ASP A 256 3.08 -2.07 -10.69
CA ASP A 256 3.56 -2.43 -12.03
C ASP A 256 4.12 -3.87 -12.05
N CYS A 257 4.45 -4.43 -10.89
CA CYS A 257 5.06 -5.76 -10.74
C CYS A 257 4.32 -6.67 -9.74
N HIS A 258 3.83 -6.13 -8.63
CA HIS A 258 3.13 -6.91 -7.62
C HIS A 258 1.65 -7.05 -7.96
N THR A 259 1.10 -8.24 -7.73
CA THR A 259 -0.35 -8.47 -7.76
C THR A 259 -1.05 -7.66 -6.68
N ASP A 260 -2.37 -7.50 -6.80
CA ASP A 260 -3.13 -6.76 -5.79
C ASP A 260 -3.04 -7.44 -4.42
N LEU A 261 -2.74 -6.62 -3.42
CA LEU A 261 -2.75 -6.97 -2.01
C LEU A 261 -3.48 -5.88 -1.24
N GLU A 262 -4.58 -6.26 -0.61
CA GLU A 262 -5.42 -5.36 0.16
C GLU A 262 -5.27 -5.63 1.64
N HIS A 263 -5.31 -4.57 2.45
CA HIS A 263 -5.39 -4.64 3.91
C HIS A 263 -6.65 -3.94 4.37
N SER A 264 -7.54 -4.67 5.04
CA SER A 264 -8.82 -4.15 5.53
C SER A 264 -9.43 -5.08 6.58
N LYS A 265 -10.57 -4.68 7.15
CA LYS A 265 -11.44 -5.58 7.90
C LYS A 265 -12.28 -6.36 6.89
N PHE A 266 -11.96 -7.63 6.68
CA PHE A 266 -12.78 -8.52 5.87
C PHE A 266 -13.76 -9.27 6.79
N GLU A 267 -15.04 -9.32 6.41
CA GLU A 267 -16.11 -9.88 7.26
C GLU A 267 -15.91 -11.38 7.54
N LEU A 268 -16.08 -11.76 8.82
CA LEU A 268 -15.84 -13.11 9.34
C LEU A 268 -16.79 -14.15 8.73
N THR A 269 -17.98 -13.73 8.29
CA THR A 269 -19.03 -14.58 7.72
C THR A 269 -18.62 -15.24 6.40
N GLN A 270 -17.68 -14.65 5.65
CA GLN A 270 -17.04 -15.30 4.50
C GLN A 270 -15.81 -16.13 4.87
N ALA A 271 -15.15 -15.81 5.98
CA ALA A 271 -13.90 -16.44 6.42
C ALA A 271 -14.10 -17.80 7.09
N LEU A 272 -15.25 -18.03 7.73
CA LEU A 272 -15.65 -19.35 8.24
C LEU A 272 -16.40 -20.19 7.19
N ALA A 273 -16.58 -19.64 5.98
CA ALA A 273 -17.40 -20.22 4.93
C ALA A 273 -16.69 -20.77 3.67
N PRO A 274 -15.37 -21.06 3.61
CA PRO A 274 -14.92 -22.04 2.65
C PRO A 274 -15.05 -23.41 3.29
N ASP A 275 -16.28 -23.88 3.38
CA ASP A 275 -16.70 -25.29 3.49
C ASP A 275 -15.54 -26.21 3.93
N CYS A 276 -15.15 -26.12 5.20
CA CYS A 276 -14.04 -26.92 5.76
C CYS A 276 -14.29 -28.41 5.50
N ARG A 277 -15.55 -28.80 5.28
CA ARG A 277 -15.99 -30.12 4.83
C ARG A 277 -15.25 -30.63 3.58
N ILE A 278 -14.89 -29.75 2.65
CA ILE A 278 -14.22 -30.12 1.39
C ILE A 278 -12.80 -30.65 1.65
N CYS A 279 -12.10 -30.13 2.66
CA CYS A 279 -10.72 -30.53 2.97
C CYS A 279 -10.54 -31.27 4.32
N HIS A 280 -11.39 -31.04 5.31
CA HIS A 280 -11.33 -31.59 6.68
C HIS A 280 -12.46 -32.58 7.02
N GLY A 281 -13.32 -32.92 6.06
CA GLY A 281 -14.29 -34.01 6.21
C GLY A 281 -15.39 -33.77 7.24
N GLY A 282 -15.68 -32.51 7.59
CA GLY A 282 -16.86 -32.14 8.36
C GLY A 282 -16.89 -32.61 9.82
N ARG A 283 -15.73 -32.90 10.42
CA ARG A 283 -15.66 -33.44 11.79
C ARG A 283 -16.21 -32.52 12.90
N HIS A 284 -16.42 -31.23 12.60
CA HIS A 284 -16.94 -30.22 13.54
C HIS A 284 -18.23 -29.54 13.07
N SER A 285 -18.96 -30.08 12.09
CA SER A 285 -20.09 -29.36 11.46
C SER A 285 -21.18 -28.95 12.46
N VAL A 286 -21.49 -29.80 13.44
CA VAL A 286 -22.51 -29.50 14.46
C VAL A 286 -22.01 -28.46 15.47
N GLN A 287 -20.75 -28.57 15.90
CA GLN A 287 -20.14 -27.60 16.81
C GLN A 287 -20.01 -26.22 16.14
N GLU A 288 -19.67 -26.17 14.85
CA GLU A 288 -19.63 -24.95 14.05
C GLU A 288 -21.02 -24.31 13.94
N GLU A 289 -22.05 -25.08 13.59
CA GLU A 289 -23.43 -24.61 13.51
C GLU A 289 -23.98 -24.11 14.84
N ILE A 290 -23.59 -24.72 15.97
CA ILE A 290 -23.93 -24.24 17.31
C ILE A 290 -23.19 -22.93 17.61
N TYR A 291 -21.89 -22.86 17.30
CA TYR A 291 -21.05 -21.68 17.58
C TYR A 291 -21.50 -20.45 16.77
N ILE A 292 -21.86 -20.64 15.50
CA ILE A 292 -22.41 -19.61 14.61
C ILE A 292 -23.90 -19.35 14.91
N GLY A 293 -24.56 -20.24 15.66
CA GLY A 293 -25.95 -20.10 16.10
C GLY A 293 -26.99 -20.47 15.04
N THR A 294 -26.65 -21.30 14.04
CA THR A 294 -27.50 -21.65 12.90
C THR A 294 -27.99 -23.10 12.89
N GLY A 295 -27.55 -23.95 13.83
CA GLY A 295 -27.89 -25.39 13.87
C GLY A 295 -29.26 -25.78 14.44
N GLY A 296 -30.04 -24.82 14.97
CA GLY A 296 -31.32 -25.08 15.63
C GLY A 296 -32.51 -25.07 14.68
N SER A 297 -33.23 -26.19 14.53
CA SER A 297 -34.48 -26.23 13.75
C SER A 297 -35.62 -25.51 14.48
N GLY A 298 -36.19 -24.47 13.87
CA GLY A 298 -37.33 -23.72 14.43
C GLY A 298 -36.96 -22.72 15.54
N ILE A 299 -35.67 -22.49 15.76
CA ILE A 299 -35.14 -21.53 16.74
C ILE A 299 -34.50 -20.36 15.96
N PRO A 300 -34.76 -19.10 16.33
CA PRO A 300 -34.07 -17.97 15.72
C PRO A 300 -32.55 -18.10 15.86
N PRO A 301 -31.76 -17.66 14.87
CA PRO A 301 -30.30 -17.69 14.99
C PRO A 301 -29.82 -16.97 16.24
N SER A 302 -28.99 -17.64 17.02
CA SER A 302 -28.44 -17.13 18.28
C SER A 302 -26.95 -17.44 18.35
N PRO A 303 -26.10 -16.63 17.71
CA PRO A 303 -24.66 -16.87 17.66
C PRO A 303 -24.00 -16.74 19.04
N ASP A 304 -22.91 -17.48 19.26
CA ASP A 304 -22.16 -17.41 20.51
C ASP A 304 -21.48 -16.02 20.67
N PRO A 305 -21.44 -15.44 21.89
CA PRO A 305 -20.76 -14.17 22.14
C PRO A 305 -19.28 -14.13 21.70
N MET A 306 -18.55 -15.24 21.80
CA MET A 306 -17.17 -15.33 21.32
C MET A 306 -17.11 -15.30 19.80
N PHE A 307 -18.06 -15.94 19.12
CA PHE A 307 -18.17 -15.88 17.66
C PHE A 307 -18.49 -14.45 17.18
N LEU A 308 -19.45 -13.78 17.82
CA LEU A 308 -19.77 -12.37 17.55
C LEU A 308 -18.58 -11.44 17.80
N SER A 309 -17.73 -11.80 18.77
CA SER A 309 -16.49 -11.10 19.08
C SER A 309 -15.32 -11.44 18.13
N GLY A 310 -15.54 -12.27 17.10
CA GLY A 310 -14.55 -12.61 16.09
C GLY A 310 -13.59 -13.73 16.46
N VAL A 311 -13.80 -14.42 17.59
CA VAL A 311 -12.98 -15.57 17.97
C VAL A 311 -13.29 -16.73 17.04
N THR A 312 -12.26 -17.42 16.57
CA THR A 312 -12.42 -18.64 15.74
C THR A 312 -11.87 -19.86 16.45
N CYS A 313 -12.00 -21.02 15.79
CA CYS A 313 -11.54 -22.31 16.29
C CYS A 313 -10.07 -22.25 16.75
N SER A 314 -9.19 -21.59 16.01
CA SER A 314 -7.76 -21.43 16.35
C SER A 314 -7.52 -20.56 17.58
N GLY A 315 -8.48 -19.69 17.93
CA GLY A 315 -8.47 -18.93 19.18
C GLY A 315 -8.48 -19.85 20.41
N CYS A 316 -9.15 -21.00 20.32
CA CYS A 316 -9.19 -22.02 21.37
C CYS A 316 -8.18 -23.17 21.12
N HIS A 317 -8.07 -23.62 19.86
CA HIS A 317 -7.27 -24.76 19.42
C HIS A 317 -5.87 -24.33 18.95
N ARG A 318 -5.03 -23.97 19.91
CA ARG A 318 -3.70 -23.40 19.66
C ARG A 318 -2.53 -24.28 20.11
N PHE A 319 -2.81 -25.45 20.68
CA PHE A 319 -1.79 -26.37 21.15
C PHE A 319 -1.64 -27.57 20.21
N PRO A 320 -0.44 -28.16 20.08
CA PRO A 320 -0.28 -29.43 19.41
C PRO A 320 -1.11 -30.50 20.12
N GLY A 321 -1.87 -31.27 19.36
CA GLY A 321 -2.67 -32.39 19.84
C GLY A 321 -2.68 -33.54 18.86
N GLN A 322 -3.29 -34.65 19.28
CA GLN A 322 -3.54 -35.80 18.42
C GLN A 322 -4.98 -36.27 18.61
N SER A 323 -5.61 -36.65 17.51
CA SER A 323 -6.91 -37.30 17.50
C SER A 323 -6.94 -38.35 16.40
N ALA A 324 -7.35 -39.57 16.75
CA ALA A 324 -7.40 -40.72 15.83
C ALA A 324 -6.09 -40.91 15.01
N GLY A 325 -4.93 -40.72 15.66
CA GLY A 325 -3.60 -40.90 15.03
C GLY A 325 -3.14 -39.77 14.12
N ALA A 326 -3.92 -38.70 13.94
CA ALA A 326 -3.51 -37.52 13.19
C ALA A 326 -3.13 -36.36 14.14
N ALA A 327 -2.11 -35.59 13.77
CA ALA A 327 -1.79 -34.35 14.45
C ALA A 327 -2.89 -33.33 14.18
N VAL A 328 -3.57 -32.88 15.23
CA VAL A 328 -4.64 -31.88 15.15
C VAL A 328 -4.45 -30.82 16.23
N PRO A 329 -4.77 -29.55 15.96
CA PRO A 329 -4.77 -28.52 16.99
C PRO A 329 -5.75 -28.86 18.13
N ALA A 330 -5.27 -28.77 19.36
CA ALA A 330 -6.04 -29.03 20.57
C ALA A 330 -6.20 -27.76 21.43
N ALA A 331 -7.31 -27.70 22.15
CA ALA A 331 -7.51 -26.73 23.22
C ALA A 331 -6.99 -27.33 24.54
N LYS A 332 -6.41 -26.47 25.38
CA LYS A 332 -6.02 -26.81 26.75
C LYS A 332 -6.55 -25.73 27.71
N PRO A 333 -6.71 -26.02 29.02
CA PRO A 333 -7.32 -25.08 29.97
C PRO A 333 -6.66 -23.69 29.99
N GLU A 334 -5.38 -23.62 29.63
CA GLU A 334 -4.61 -22.38 29.58
C GLU A 334 -5.12 -21.40 28.50
N VAL A 335 -5.92 -21.85 27.52
CA VAL A 335 -6.53 -20.93 26.53
C VAL A 335 -7.58 -20.02 27.11
N CYS A 336 -8.42 -20.57 28.00
CA CYS A 336 -9.54 -19.85 28.56
C CYS A 336 -9.06 -18.75 29.50
N ILE A 337 -8.02 -19.04 30.29
CA ILE A 337 -7.48 -18.10 31.29
C ILE A 337 -6.77 -16.89 30.66
N THR A 338 -6.26 -17.02 29.43
CA THR A 338 -5.62 -15.89 28.72
C THR A 338 -6.62 -14.77 28.43
N CYS A 339 -7.88 -15.11 28.15
CA CYS A 339 -8.90 -14.12 27.84
C CYS A 339 -9.82 -13.82 29.04
N HIS A 340 -10.17 -14.83 29.83
CA HIS A 340 -11.21 -14.72 30.87
C HIS A 340 -10.66 -14.71 32.31
N GLY A 341 -9.36 -14.95 32.49
CA GLY A 341 -8.71 -14.95 33.80
C GLY A 341 -8.87 -16.25 34.62
N PRO A 342 -8.38 -16.26 35.88
CA PRO A 342 -8.35 -17.46 36.71
C PRO A 342 -9.74 -18.05 36.99
N GLY A 343 -9.85 -19.39 36.96
CA GLY A 343 -11.10 -20.13 37.21
C GLY A 343 -11.76 -20.66 35.94
N PHE A 344 -11.47 -20.06 34.78
CA PHE A 344 -11.97 -20.53 33.47
C PHE A 344 -11.23 -21.77 32.94
N ASP A 345 -10.10 -22.14 33.53
CA ASP A 345 -9.40 -23.40 33.30
C ASP A 345 -10.28 -24.62 33.62
N ARG A 346 -11.18 -24.49 34.60
CA ARG A 346 -12.10 -25.56 35.00
C ARG A 346 -13.20 -25.81 33.98
N LEU A 347 -13.47 -24.84 33.11
CA LEU A 347 -14.57 -24.92 32.15
C LEU A 347 -14.32 -26.02 31.12
N LEU A 348 -13.08 -26.10 30.61
CA LEU A 348 -12.70 -27.14 29.65
C LEU A 348 -12.74 -28.54 30.29
N ALA A 349 -12.26 -28.66 31.53
CA ALA A 349 -12.34 -29.91 32.29
C ALA A 349 -13.80 -30.35 32.48
N SER A 350 -14.68 -29.44 32.88
CA SER A 350 -16.11 -29.71 33.02
C SER A 350 -16.76 -30.17 31.71
N TRP A 351 -16.38 -29.60 30.57
CA TRP A 351 -16.90 -30.03 29.26
C TRP A 351 -16.41 -31.43 28.91
N GLN A 352 -15.12 -31.71 29.12
CA GLN A 352 -14.55 -33.04 28.88
C GLN A 352 -15.22 -34.11 29.74
N ASP A 353 -15.45 -33.81 31.02
CA ASP A 353 -16.13 -34.72 31.96
C ASP A 353 -17.58 -35.00 31.52
N SER A 354 -18.28 -34.00 30.96
CA SER A 354 -19.66 -34.15 30.47
C SER A 354 -19.83 -35.01 29.21
N ILE A 355 -18.73 -35.33 28.51
CA ILE A 355 -18.74 -36.16 27.30
C ILE A 355 -18.42 -37.63 27.64
N VAL A 356 -17.82 -37.89 28.80
CA VAL A 356 -17.43 -39.23 29.26
C VAL A 356 -18.48 -39.86 30.20
N ALA A 357 -19.41 -39.05 30.71
CA ALA A 357 -20.61 -39.49 31.43
C ALA A 357 -21.76 -39.81 30.48
#